data_AF-W3XN50-F1
#
_entry.id   AF-W3XN50-F1
#
_cell.length_a   1.000
_cell.length_b   1.000
_cell.length_c   1.000
_cell.angle_alpha   90.00
_cell.angle_beta   90.00
_cell.angle_gamma   90.00
#
_symmetry.space_group_name_H-M   'P 1'
#
loop_
_entity.id
_entity.type
_entity.pdbx_description
1 polymer ?
#
loop_
_entity_poly.entity_id
_entity_poly.type
_entity_poly.pdbx_seq_one_letter_code
_entity_poly.pdbx_strand_id
1 'polypeptide(L)'
;MSKYRHTDDDADDFDMNDDGEDLFDAWEDEMVIQKTKEVKEYFSSNPNYVYEKSLGNGANGIAWLCSRAGGAGPQTQKFVMKRAMDEEADAGLETEIQTLELLTGSPHNLQMVTLADLLGSKDFPSGPTLITEYLPNGTLGRLLERLNKRGSTVPNRLLWRVFLCLIKACIALAHPPQWPGNDKLPPEVWPAGTDPTAHICHSDLHIENVVFGELDGSEHDLVPILKVIDFGCADRYDLKDEQQKKEYESLKIDHTNVFSMGCCKTFAGALFEKGSSQITNPKLDSDLAVLVARCLSDEVATQPNLRNMAIGTATAIRVRTEAHYVGRPEETDESIRQLLKAVMFDAETKEVKPATEEAKPETEEAKPESEEVNPASDTVMADSEQGDGLGKSK
;
A
#
# COMPACT_ATOMS: atom_id res chain seq x y z
N MET A 1 36.52 0.20 10.74
CA MET A 1 37.73 0.15 9.88
C MET A 1 37.37 0.84 8.57
N SER A 2 38.13 1.87 8.23
CA SER A 2 37.99 2.69 7.01
C SER A 2 38.56 1.95 5.80
N LYS A 3 37.79 1.88 4.70
CA LYS A 3 38.29 1.77 3.33
C LYS A 3 37.27 2.37 2.34
N TYR A 4 37.32 3.68 2.15
CA TYR A 4 36.96 4.30 0.88
C TYR A 4 38.26 4.58 0.14
N ARG A 5 38.46 3.94 -1.02
CA ARG A 5 39.54 4.22 -1.95
C ARG A 5 38.91 4.98 -3.12
N HIS A 6 39.29 6.25 -3.27
CA HIS A 6 39.12 6.98 -4.51
C HIS A 6 39.99 6.34 -5.59
N THR A 7 39.40 6.12 -6.75
CA THR A 7 40.07 6.14 -8.04
C THR A 7 39.16 6.91 -8.99
N ASP A 8 39.50 8.17 -9.22
CA ASP A 8 39.14 8.88 -10.44
C ASP A 8 40.07 8.36 -11.54
N ASP A 9 39.52 8.00 -12.70
CA ASP A 9 40.01 8.39 -14.04
C ASP A 9 39.24 7.63 -15.13
N ASP A 10 39.01 8.34 -16.23
CA ASP A 10 38.51 7.93 -17.56
C ASP A 10 36.98 7.91 -17.77
N ALA A 11 36.45 9.12 -17.94
CA ALA A 11 35.20 9.38 -18.64
C ALA A 11 35.39 9.20 -20.16
N ASP A 12 35.01 8.03 -20.67
CA ASP A 12 34.61 7.87 -22.06
C ASP A 12 33.08 8.09 -22.13
N ASP A 13 32.69 9.22 -22.73
CA ASP A 13 31.32 9.51 -23.18
C ASP A 13 30.87 8.41 -24.16
N PHE A 14 30.13 7.43 -23.64
CA PHE A 14 29.25 6.59 -24.44
C PHE A 14 27.83 7.14 -24.25
N ASP A 15 27.41 7.93 -25.23
CA ASP A 15 26.02 8.38 -25.40
C ASP A 15 25.16 7.13 -25.64
N MET A 16 24.67 6.52 -24.56
CA MET A 16 23.66 5.47 -24.62
C MET A 16 22.32 6.17 -24.79
N ASN A 17 21.77 6.01 -25.99
CA ASN A 17 20.51 6.57 -26.41
C ASN A 17 19.38 6.36 -25.39
N ASP A 18 18.61 7.43 -25.24
CA ASP A 18 17.33 7.66 -24.54
C ASP A 18 16.16 6.78 -25.04
N ASP A 19 16.44 5.69 -25.77
CA ASP A 19 15.45 4.85 -26.46
C ASP A 19 15.04 3.62 -25.62
N GLY A 20 15.77 3.33 -24.55
CA GLY A 20 15.64 2.12 -23.74
C GLY A 20 14.55 2.18 -22.67
N GLU A 21 14.27 3.37 -22.12
CA GLU A 21 13.22 3.56 -21.11
C GLU A 21 11.82 3.40 -21.74
N ASP A 22 11.60 3.99 -22.92
CA ASP A 22 10.32 3.89 -23.64
C ASP A 22 9.96 2.45 -24.06
N LEU A 23 10.96 1.62 -24.37
CA LEU A 23 10.74 0.20 -24.74
C LEU A 23 10.51 -0.69 -23.52
N PHE A 24 11.12 -0.37 -22.38
CA PHE A 24 10.93 -1.09 -21.12
C PHE A 24 9.53 -0.85 -20.56
N ASP A 25 9.10 0.43 -20.53
CA ASP A 25 7.75 0.82 -20.09
C ASP A 25 6.66 0.19 -20.97
N ALA A 26 6.86 0.16 -22.29
CA ALA A 26 5.90 -0.46 -23.21
C ALA A 26 5.79 -1.99 -23.02
N TRP A 27 6.90 -2.65 -22.66
CA TRP A 27 6.93 -4.09 -22.42
C TRP A 27 6.26 -4.48 -21.09
N GLU A 28 6.52 -3.71 -20.02
CA GLU A 28 5.81 -3.88 -18.74
C GLU A 28 4.30 -3.71 -18.92
N ASP A 29 3.87 -2.68 -19.66
CA ASP A 29 2.46 -2.45 -19.96
C ASP A 29 1.82 -3.62 -20.70
N GLU A 30 2.49 -4.18 -21.71
CA GLU A 30 1.97 -5.33 -22.47
C GLU A 30 1.81 -6.57 -21.58
N MET A 31 2.78 -6.85 -20.69
CA MET A 31 2.71 -7.94 -19.73
C MET A 31 1.57 -7.75 -18.72
N VAL A 32 1.41 -6.53 -18.20
CA VAL A 32 0.31 -6.19 -17.28
C VAL A 32 -1.05 -6.42 -17.95
N ILE A 33 -1.19 -5.98 -19.20
CA ILE A 33 -2.40 -6.20 -20.01
C ILE A 33 -2.67 -7.69 -20.18
N GLN A 34 -1.65 -8.48 -20.56
CA GLN A 34 -1.77 -9.89 -20.83
C GLN A 34 -2.17 -10.69 -19.57
N LYS A 35 -1.48 -10.49 -18.43
CA LYS A 35 -1.83 -11.18 -17.18
C LYS A 35 -3.21 -10.76 -16.65
N THR A 36 -3.57 -9.48 -16.80
CA THR A 36 -4.90 -9.00 -16.44
C THR A 36 -5.99 -9.67 -17.30
N LYS A 37 -5.71 -9.91 -18.58
CA LYS A 37 -6.63 -10.64 -19.47
C LYS A 37 -6.81 -12.09 -19.04
N GLU A 38 -5.74 -12.79 -18.67
CA GLU A 38 -5.81 -14.16 -18.15
C GLU A 38 -6.70 -14.28 -16.90
N VAL A 39 -6.55 -13.35 -15.94
CA VAL A 39 -7.39 -13.30 -14.74
C VAL A 39 -8.86 -13.08 -15.09
N LYS A 40 -9.15 -12.15 -16.01
CA LYS A 40 -10.52 -11.88 -16.49
C LYS A 40 -11.13 -13.09 -17.20
N GLU A 41 -10.36 -13.78 -18.04
CA GLU A 41 -10.80 -14.99 -18.74
C GLU A 41 -11.07 -16.15 -17.77
N TYR A 42 -10.19 -16.33 -16.78
CA TYR A 42 -10.40 -17.31 -15.73
C TYR A 42 -11.70 -17.06 -14.95
N PHE A 43 -11.96 -15.82 -14.52
CA PHE A 43 -13.20 -15.49 -13.81
C PHE A 43 -14.44 -15.50 -14.71
N SER A 44 -14.30 -15.24 -16.01
CA SER A 44 -15.40 -15.42 -16.97
C SER A 44 -15.89 -16.87 -17.02
N SER A 45 -15.00 -17.82 -16.76
CA SER A 45 -15.32 -19.26 -16.67
C SER A 45 -15.79 -19.70 -15.28
N ASN A 46 -15.69 -18.83 -14.26
CA ASN A 46 -16.03 -19.12 -12.88
C ASN A 46 -16.99 -18.01 -12.34
N PRO A 47 -18.32 -18.13 -12.57
CA PRO A 47 -19.27 -17.03 -12.40
C PRO A 47 -19.45 -16.53 -10.95
N ASN A 48 -18.87 -17.23 -9.98
CA ASN A 48 -18.86 -16.80 -8.58
C ASN A 48 -17.81 -15.72 -8.31
N TYR A 49 -16.89 -15.44 -9.24
CA TYR A 49 -15.81 -14.48 -9.06
C TYR A 49 -15.89 -13.34 -10.07
N VAL A 50 -15.48 -12.16 -9.62
CA VAL A 50 -15.48 -10.95 -10.43
C VAL A 50 -14.14 -10.25 -10.23
N TYR A 51 -13.49 -9.93 -11.35
CA TYR A 51 -12.41 -8.94 -11.37
C TYR A 51 -13.03 -7.56 -11.18
N GLU A 52 -12.57 -6.78 -10.19
CA GLU A 52 -13.05 -5.41 -9.97
C GLU A 52 -12.12 -4.38 -10.61
N LYS A 53 -10.84 -4.37 -10.22
CA LYS A 53 -9.84 -3.40 -10.70
C LYS A 53 -8.41 -3.86 -10.43
N SER A 54 -7.46 -3.27 -11.14
CA SER A 54 -6.04 -3.31 -10.75
C SER A 54 -5.81 -2.43 -9.52
N LEU A 55 -4.99 -2.90 -8.58
CA LEU A 55 -4.57 -2.14 -7.40
C LEU A 55 -3.18 -1.53 -7.58
N GLY A 56 -2.37 -2.08 -8.48
CA GLY A 56 -1.04 -1.58 -8.82
C GLY A 56 -0.14 -2.69 -9.35
N ASN A 57 0.94 -2.27 -10.01
CA ASN A 57 2.13 -3.07 -10.31
C ASN A 57 3.24 -2.64 -9.34
N GLY A 58 3.87 -3.62 -8.70
CA GLY A 58 5.08 -3.41 -7.89
C GLY A 58 6.21 -4.29 -8.40
N ALA A 59 7.41 -4.14 -7.84
CA ALA A 59 8.61 -4.87 -8.24
C ALA A 59 8.42 -6.40 -8.28
N ASN A 60 7.53 -6.94 -7.43
CA ASN A 60 7.31 -8.38 -7.27
C ASN A 60 6.05 -8.90 -7.98
N GLY A 61 5.30 -8.06 -8.71
CA GLY A 61 4.08 -8.51 -9.37
C GLY A 61 2.96 -7.50 -9.54
N ILE A 62 1.84 -8.01 -10.04
CA ILE A 62 0.60 -7.27 -10.26
C ILE A 62 -0.42 -7.70 -9.22
N ALA A 63 -1.08 -6.73 -8.59
CA ALA A 63 -2.15 -6.96 -7.63
C ALA A 63 -3.51 -6.53 -8.19
N TRP A 64 -4.51 -7.40 -8.05
CA TRP A 64 -5.88 -7.15 -8.48
C TRP A 64 -6.86 -7.28 -7.33
N LEU A 65 -7.83 -6.36 -7.28
CA LEU A 65 -9.01 -6.49 -6.43
C LEU A 65 -10.04 -7.37 -7.12
N CYS A 66 -10.47 -8.39 -6.40
CA CYS A 66 -11.44 -9.36 -6.86
C CYS A 66 -12.56 -9.49 -5.81
N SER A 67 -13.72 -9.97 -6.25
CA SER A 67 -14.81 -10.32 -5.35
C SER A 67 -15.42 -11.68 -5.67
N ARG A 68 -15.94 -12.33 -4.64
CA ARG A 68 -16.74 -13.55 -4.71
C ARG A 68 -18.18 -13.23 -4.35
N ALA A 69 -19.13 -13.66 -5.16
CA ALA A 69 -20.54 -13.65 -4.79
C ALA A 69 -20.74 -14.56 -3.57
N GLY A 70 -21.25 -14.02 -2.46
CA GLY A 70 -21.53 -14.82 -1.27
C GLY A 70 -22.53 -15.92 -1.57
N GLY A 71 -22.28 -17.14 -1.10
CA GLY A 71 -23.32 -18.16 -1.07
C GLY A 71 -24.53 -17.67 -0.26
N ALA A 72 -25.74 -17.99 -0.72
CA ALA A 72 -27.04 -17.80 -0.06
C ALA A 72 -27.31 -16.45 0.67
N GLY A 73 -26.57 -15.38 0.37
CA GLY A 73 -26.72 -14.08 1.02
C GLY A 73 -26.17 -12.92 0.18
N PRO A 74 -26.59 -11.66 0.48
CA PRO A 74 -26.25 -10.48 -0.33
C PRO A 74 -24.82 -9.94 -0.14
N GLN A 75 -23.94 -10.64 0.59
CA GLN A 75 -22.60 -10.14 0.87
C GLN A 75 -21.57 -10.66 -0.14
N THR A 76 -21.00 -9.73 -0.91
CA THR A 76 -19.82 -9.98 -1.75
C THR A 76 -18.57 -9.99 -0.87
N GLN A 77 -17.78 -11.06 -0.91
CA GLN A 77 -16.50 -11.13 -0.22
C GLN A 77 -15.40 -10.59 -1.14
N LYS A 78 -14.67 -9.56 -0.72
CA LYS A 78 -13.53 -8.99 -1.46
C LYS A 78 -12.22 -9.64 -1.04
N PHE A 79 -11.29 -9.77 -1.98
CA PHE A 79 -9.94 -10.29 -1.75
C PHE A 79 -8.97 -9.67 -2.76
N VAL A 80 -7.68 -9.74 -2.44
CA VAL A 80 -6.61 -9.32 -3.36
C VAL A 80 -5.94 -10.57 -3.92
N MET A 81 -5.69 -10.58 -5.22
CA MET A 81 -4.90 -11.60 -5.90
C MET A 81 -3.63 -10.94 -6.44
N LYS A 82 -2.46 -11.49 -6.09
CA LYS A 82 -1.15 -11.03 -6.58
C LYS A 82 -0.46 -12.16 -7.35
N ARG A 83 0.14 -11.82 -8.49
CA ARG A 83 0.99 -12.72 -9.29
C ARG A 83 2.25 -12.01 -9.74
N ALA A 84 3.35 -12.76 -9.79
CA ALA A 84 4.61 -12.29 -10.32
C ALA A 84 4.47 -11.89 -11.80
N MET A 85 5.30 -10.97 -12.27
CA MET A 85 5.34 -10.58 -13.69
C MET A 85 6.09 -11.63 -14.52
N ASP A 86 7.21 -12.13 -14.02
CA ASP A 86 8.09 -13.10 -14.68
C ASP A 86 8.66 -14.12 -13.67
N GLU A 87 9.54 -15.01 -14.16
CA GLU A 87 10.20 -16.04 -13.35
C GLU A 87 11.18 -15.44 -12.31
N GLU A 88 11.67 -14.21 -12.49
CA GLU A 88 12.54 -13.56 -11.50
C GLU A 88 11.71 -13.03 -10.32
N ALA A 89 10.58 -12.40 -10.61
CA ALA A 89 9.61 -11.95 -9.62
C ALA A 89 8.93 -13.11 -8.86
N ASP A 90 8.95 -14.34 -9.40
CA ASP A 90 8.43 -15.53 -8.71
C ASP A 90 9.12 -15.75 -7.36
N ALA A 91 10.44 -15.54 -7.27
CA ALA A 91 11.20 -15.75 -6.03
C ALA A 91 10.76 -14.79 -4.90
N GLY A 92 10.49 -13.53 -5.26
CA GLY A 92 9.96 -12.53 -4.32
C GLY A 92 8.55 -12.91 -3.85
N LEU A 93 7.68 -13.32 -4.78
CA LEU A 93 6.31 -13.73 -4.44
C LEU A 93 6.28 -15.02 -3.60
N GLU A 94 7.16 -15.98 -3.86
CA GLU A 94 7.32 -17.18 -3.02
C GLU A 94 7.81 -16.82 -1.61
N THR A 95 8.75 -15.89 -1.50
CA THR A 95 9.24 -15.39 -0.20
C THR A 95 8.10 -14.73 0.59
N GLU A 96 7.27 -13.94 -0.09
CA GLU A 96 6.09 -13.32 0.51
C GLU A 96 5.09 -14.39 1.00
N ILE A 97 4.73 -15.35 0.15
CA ILE A 97 3.82 -16.45 0.50
C ILE A 97 4.32 -17.21 1.73
N GLN A 98 5.57 -17.66 1.73
CA GLN A 98 6.12 -18.47 2.82
C GLN A 98 6.25 -17.67 4.13
N THR A 99 6.48 -16.36 4.05
CA THR A 99 6.51 -15.48 5.23
C THR A 99 5.12 -15.29 5.79
N LEU A 100 4.12 -15.05 4.93
CA LEU A 100 2.73 -14.89 5.35
C LEU A 100 2.13 -16.19 5.92
N GLU A 101 2.54 -17.36 5.43
CA GLU A 101 2.17 -18.65 6.03
C GLU A 101 2.58 -18.73 7.50
N LEU A 102 3.79 -18.29 7.85
CA LEU A 102 4.27 -18.23 9.24
C LEU A 102 3.50 -17.22 10.09
N LEU A 103 3.06 -16.12 9.48
CA LEU A 103 2.33 -15.02 10.14
C LEU A 103 0.80 -15.25 10.19
N THR A 104 0.34 -16.45 9.82
CA THR A 104 -1.06 -16.84 9.88
C THR A 104 -1.61 -16.68 11.31
N GLY A 105 -2.60 -15.81 11.46
CA GLY A 105 -3.20 -15.48 12.75
C GLY A 105 -2.59 -14.27 13.47
N SER A 106 -1.77 -13.47 12.78
CA SER A 106 -1.22 -12.19 13.29
C SER A 106 -2.11 -11.03 12.83
N PRO A 107 -2.95 -10.43 13.72
CA PRO A 107 -3.87 -9.36 13.32
C PRO A 107 -3.23 -8.18 12.60
N HIS A 108 -1.98 -7.82 12.93
CA HIS A 108 -1.28 -6.63 12.40
C HIS A 108 -0.35 -6.94 11.23
N ASN A 109 -0.39 -8.15 10.67
CA ASN A 109 0.25 -8.49 9.40
C ASN A 109 -0.82 -8.96 8.40
N LEU A 110 -0.57 -8.77 7.11
CA LEU A 110 -1.48 -9.20 6.05
C LEU A 110 -1.85 -10.69 6.22
N GLN A 111 -3.13 -11.02 6.09
CA GLN A 111 -3.58 -12.41 6.19
C GLN A 111 -3.84 -13.01 4.82
N MET A 112 -3.29 -14.20 4.61
CA MET A 112 -3.62 -15.03 3.44
C MET A 112 -5.06 -15.54 3.55
N VAL A 113 -5.70 -15.67 2.39
CA VAL A 113 -6.96 -16.39 2.25
C VAL A 113 -6.68 -17.57 1.35
N THR A 114 -6.97 -18.80 1.80
CA THR A 114 -6.57 -19.96 1.00
C THR A 114 -7.43 -20.07 -0.26
N LEU A 115 -6.79 -20.46 -1.37
CA LEU A 115 -7.45 -20.84 -2.62
C LEU A 115 -8.48 -21.97 -2.41
N ALA A 116 -8.27 -22.85 -1.44
CA ALA A 116 -9.23 -23.89 -1.11
C ALA A 116 -10.51 -23.31 -0.47
N ASP A 117 -10.36 -22.35 0.43
CA ASP A 117 -11.49 -21.66 1.09
C ASP A 117 -12.25 -20.73 0.12
N LEU A 118 -11.53 -20.19 -0.87
CA LEU A 118 -12.10 -19.34 -1.91
C LEU A 118 -12.61 -20.17 -3.10
N LEU A 119 -11.72 -20.78 -3.88
CA LEU A 119 -11.97 -21.31 -5.23
C LEU A 119 -12.44 -22.77 -5.29
N GLY A 120 -12.30 -23.57 -4.23
CA GLY A 120 -12.65 -25.01 -4.24
C GLY A 120 -11.82 -25.84 -5.25
N SER A 121 -10.79 -25.25 -5.83
CA SER A 121 -9.84 -25.83 -6.79
C SER A 121 -8.44 -25.31 -6.46
N LYS A 122 -7.42 -26.13 -6.71
CA LYS A 122 -6.01 -25.72 -6.65
C LYS A 122 -5.51 -25.18 -7.99
N ASP A 123 -6.32 -25.30 -9.05
CA ASP A 123 -5.89 -25.06 -10.42
C ASP A 123 -6.24 -23.62 -10.81
N PHE A 124 -5.30 -22.71 -10.52
CA PHE A 124 -5.13 -21.45 -11.25
C PHE A 124 -3.98 -21.67 -12.27
N PRO A 125 -3.87 -20.91 -13.39
CA PRO A 125 -2.75 -21.04 -14.33
C PRO A 125 -1.38 -21.05 -13.65
N SER A 126 -0.40 -21.71 -14.29
CA SER A 126 0.93 -22.01 -13.73
C SER A 126 1.64 -20.79 -13.13
N GLY A 127 2.24 -20.97 -11.96
CA GLY A 127 3.07 -19.99 -11.25
C GLY A 127 2.54 -19.65 -9.86
N PRO A 128 3.38 -19.11 -8.96
CA PRO A 128 2.98 -18.63 -7.65
C PRO A 128 1.80 -17.64 -7.74
N THR A 129 0.79 -17.86 -6.89
CA THR A 129 -0.37 -16.97 -6.78
C THR A 129 -0.65 -16.73 -5.30
N LEU A 130 -0.56 -15.48 -4.89
CA LEU A 130 -0.88 -15.05 -3.53
C LEU A 130 -2.30 -14.51 -3.49
N ILE A 131 -3.10 -14.98 -2.53
CA ILE A 131 -4.43 -14.43 -2.25
C ILE A 131 -4.50 -13.99 -0.80
N THR A 132 -4.98 -12.77 -0.58
CA THR A 132 -5.03 -12.14 0.75
C THR A 132 -6.36 -11.44 0.99
N GLU A 133 -6.59 -11.08 2.25
CA GLU A 133 -7.69 -10.22 2.64
C GLU A 133 -7.62 -8.87 1.92
N TYR A 134 -8.78 -8.24 1.68
CA TYR A 134 -8.82 -6.88 1.17
C TYR A 134 -8.80 -5.87 2.31
N LEU A 135 -7.87 -4.91 2.26
CA LEU A 135 -7.75 -3.82 3.23
C LEU A 135 -8.30 -2.51 2.62
N PRO A 136 -9.49 -2.05 3.03
CA PRO A 136 -10.25 -1.06 2.27
C PRO A 136 -9.78 0.39 2.43
N ASN A 137 -8.94 0.69 3.42
CA ASN A 137 -8.75 2.07 3.88
C ASN A 137 -7.42 2.70 3.42
N GLY A 138 -6.75 2.08 2.46
CA GLY A 138 -5.55 2.60 1.80
C GLY A 138 -4.29 2.59 2.66
N THR A 139 -3.18 3.03 2.07
CA THR A 139 -1.87 3.05 2.74
C THR A 139 -1.78 4.20 3.75
N LEU A 140 -0.85 4.04 4.68
CA LEU A 140 -0.44 5.11 5.58
C LEU A 140 0.17 6.30 4.82
N GLY A 141 0.91 6.05 3.75
CA GLY A 141 1.40 7.09 2.86
C GLY A 141 0.27 7.96 2.28
N ARG A 142 -0.79 7.32 1.76
CA ARG A 142 -1.96 8.04 1.22
C ARG A 142 -2.69 8.86 2.28
N LEU A 143 -2.77 8.37 3.53
CA LEU A 143 -3.31 9.15 4.65
C LEU A 143 -2.48 10.42 4.87
N LEU A 144 -1.15 10.30 4.97
CA LEU A 144 -0.24 11.40 5.23
C LEU A 144 -0.24 12.42 4.08
N GLU A 145 -0.26 11.95 2.84
CA GLU A 145 -0.39 12.79 1.65
C GLU A 145 -1.68 13.65 1.70
N ARG A 146 -2.82 13.03 2.04
CA ARG A 146 -4.11 13.72 2.15
C ARG A 146 -4.15 14.71 3.31
N LEU A 147 -3.52 14.40 4.44
CA LEU A 147 -3.37 15.33 5.56
C LEU A 147 -2.52 16.54 5.17
N ASN A 148 -1.39 16.30 4.49
CA ASN A 148 -0.51 17.35 4.01
C ASN A 148 -1.21 18.28 2.99
N LYS A 149 -1.94 17.71 2.02
CA LYS A 149 -2.76 18.48 1.05
C LYS A 149 -3.81 19.38 1.73
N ARG A 150 -4.23 19.03 2.95
CA ARG A 150 -5.19 19.80 3.75
C ARG A 150 -4.54 20.75 4.76
N GLY A 151 -3.21 20.76 4.87
CA GLY A 151 -2.49 21.49 5.92
C GLY A 151 -2.88 21.03 7.33
N SER A 152 -3.36 19.79 7.48
CA SER A 152 -3.76 19.22 8.77
C SER A 152 -2.59 18.49 9.42
N THR A 153 -2.44 18.63 10.74
CA THR A 153 -1.45 17.86 11.50
C THR A 153 -2.01 16.51 11.92
N VAL A 154 -1.15 15.51 12.04
CA VAL A 154 -1.54 14.18 12.58
C VAL A 154 -1.76 14.30 14.10
N PRO A 155 -2.92 13.93 14.65
CA PRO A 155 -3.15 13.91 16.09
C PRO A 155 -2.21 12.91 16.80
N ASN A 156 -1.69 13.26 17.96
CA ASN A 156 -0.80 12.39 18.74
C ASN A 156 -1.48 11.09 19.13
N ARG A 157 -2.78 11.11 19.45
CA ARG A 157 -3.55 9.90 19.77
C ARG A 157 -3.70 8.94 18.59
N LEU A 158 -3.68 9.47 17.36
CA LEU A 158 -3.62 8.67 16.13
C LEU A 158 -2.22 8.08 15.97
N LEU A 159 -1.16 8.89 16.15
CA LEU A 159 0.24 8.44 16.07
C LEU A 159 0.55 7.29 17.05
N TRP A 160 0.13 7.42 18.31
CA TRP A 160 0.33 6.38 19.32
C TRP A 160 -0.28 5.03 18.93
N ARG A 161 -1.48 5.04 18.34
CA ARG A 161 -2.18 3.83 17.88
C ARG A 161 -1.49 3.21 16.68
N VAL A 162 -1.01 4.03 15.75
CA VAL A 162 -0.23 3.48 14.64
C VAL A 162 1.06 2.84 15.11
N PHE A 163 1.78 3.50 16.02
CA PHE A 163 3.00 2.94 16.58
C PHE A 163 2.74 1.61 17.30
N LEU A 164 1.63 1.48 18.03
CA LEU A 164 1.27 0.21 18.66
C LEU A 164 1.03 -0.90 17.63
N CYS A 165 0.33 -0.60 16.52
CA CYS A 165 0.09 -1.56 15.45
C CYS A 165 1.41 -2.07 14.85
N LEU A 166 2.35 -1.16 14.55
CA LEU A 166 3.67 -1.51 14.01
C LEU A 166 4.50 -2.33 15.01
N ILE A 167 4.47 -1.99 16.29
CA ILE A 167 5.15 -2.77 17.34
C ILE A 167 4.58 -4.19 17.38
N LYS A 168 3.25 -4.35 17.31
CA LYS A 168 2.60 -5.67 17.33
C LYS A 168 2.94 -6.50 16.10
N ALA A 169 2.97 -5.88 14.91
CA ALA A 169 3.42 -6.53 13.69
C ALA A 169 4.87 -7.04 13.84
N CYS A 170 5.79 -6.21 14.36
CA CYS A 170 7.18 -6.60 14.63
C CYS A 170 7.30 -7.69 15.71
N ILE A 171 6.43 -7.69 16.73
CA ILE A 171 6.38 -8.78 17.71
C ILE A 171 6.04 -10.10 17.01
N ALA A 172 5.11 -10.10 16.07
CA ALA A 172 4.79 -11.31 15.31
C ALA A 172 5.94 -11.77 14.39
N LEU A 173 6.78 -10.87 13.89
CA LEU A 173 7.99 -11.25 13.13
C LEU A 173 9.02 -11.97 14.02
N ALA A 174 9.17 -11.54 15.28
CA ALA A 174 10.03 -12.20 16.26
C ALA A 174 9.39 -13.47 16.87
N HIS A 175 8.06 -13.46 17.00
CA HIS A 175 7.27 -14.53 17.60
C HIS A 175 6.03 -14.83 16.76
N PRO A 176 6.19 -15.53 15.62
CA PRO A 176 5.07 -15.84 14.76
C PRO A 176 4.00 -16.65 15.50
N PRO A 177 2.71 -16.34 15.29
CA PRO A 177 1.61 -17.03 15.93
C PRO A 177 1.60 -18.50 15.54
N GLN A 178 1.52 -19.39 16.53
CA GLN A 178 1.25 -20.81 16.30
C GLN A 178 -0.27 -21.04 16.29
N TRP A 179 -0.98 -20.44 15.33
CA TRP A 179 -2.45 -20.46 15.30
C TRP A 179 -2.99 -21.62 14.44
N PRO A 180 -3.74 -22.58 15.03
CA PRO A 180 -4.29 -23.72 14.31
C PRO A 180 -5.62 -23.46 13.58
N GLY A 181 -6.08 -22.20 13.49
CA GLY A 181 -7.25 -21.81 12.69
C GLY A 181 -8.64 -21.87 13.36
N ASN A 182 -8.77 -22.49 14.54
CA ASN A 182 -10.08 -22.77 15.18
C ASN A 182 -10.36 -21.99 16.48
N ASP A 183 -9.38 -21.24 16.99
CA ASP A 183 -9.47 -20.52 18.26
C ASP A 183 -9.44 -19.00 18.06
N LYS A 184 -9.72 -18.24 19.13
CA LYS A 184 -9.50 -16.80 19.16
C LYS A 184 -8.05 -16.49 18.74
N LEU A 185 -7.88 -15.50 17.86
CA LEU A 185 -6.56 -15.07 17.41
C LEU A 185 -5.62 -14.81 18.60
N PRO A 186 -4.38 -15.32 18.56
CA PRO A 186 -3.43 -15.10 19.62
C PRO A 186 -3.08 -13.60 19.72
N PRO A 187 -2.90 -13.06 20.93
CA PRO A 187 -2.47 -11.69 21.08
C PRO A 187 -1.00 -11.55 20.69
N GLU A 188 -0.64 -10.50 19.95
CA GLU A 188 0.75 -10.15 19.64
C GLU A 188 1.41 -9.48 20.85
N VAL A 189 1.75 -10.32 21.83
CA VAL A 189 2.41 -9.90 23.07
C VAL A 189 3.70 -10.68 23.20
N TRP A 190 4.79 -9.97 23.51
CA TRP A 190 6.08 -10.60 23.76
C TRP A 190 6.01 -11.53 24.97
N PRO A 191 6.23 -12.85 24.82
CA PRO A 191 6.15 -13.79 25.94
C PRO A 191 7.25 -13.52 26.97
N ALA A 192 6.91 -13.57 28.26
CA ALA A 192 7.86 -13.19 29.30
C ALA A 192 9.04 -14.17 29.40
N GLY A 193 10.26 -13.66 29.30
CA GLY A 193 11.49 -14.45 29.48
C GLY A 193 11.83 -15.37 28.30
N THR A 194 11.26 -15.13 27.13
CA THR A 194 11.57 -15.86 25.91
C THR A 194 12.41 -15.03 24.95
N ASP A 195 13.34 -15.70 24.28
CA ASP A 195 14.02 -15.19 23.09
C ASP A 195 13.11 -15.32 21.86
N PRO A 196 13.33 -14.52 20.80
CA PRO A 196 12.62 -14.66 19.52
C PRO A 196 12.57 -16.12 19.06
N THR A 197 11.39 -16.55 18.62
CA THR A 197 11.17 -17.91 18.10
C THR A 197 11.30 -17.98 16.58
N ALA A 198 11.29 -16.81 15.92
CA ALA A 198 11.66 -16.67 14.52
C ALA A 198 12.55 -15.43 14.35
N HIS A 199 13.24 -15.40 13.21
CA HIS A 199 14.26 -14.42 12.89
C HIS A 199 13.91 -13.82 11.52
N ILE A 200 12.77 -13.13 11.47
CA ILE A 200 12.22 -12.55 10.25
C ILE A 200 12.53 -11.06 10.21
N CYS A 201 13.25 -10.62 9.18
CA CYS A 201 13.38 -9.20 8.84
C CYS A 201 12.38 -8.87 7.74
N HIS A 202 11.64 -7.77 7.87
CA HIS A 202 10.81 -7.34 6.74
C HIS A 202 11.66 -6.82 5.57
N SER A 203 12.78 -6.15 5.89
CA SER A 203 13.76 -5.56 4.95
C SER A 203 13.25 -4.49 3.98
N ASP A 204 11.93 -4.20 3.99
CA ASP A 204 11.31 -3.14 3.18
C ASP A 204 10.11 -2.50 3.91
N LEU A 205 10.24 -2.29 5.22
CA LEU A 205 9.17 -1.70 6.02
C LEU A 205 9.17 -0.18 5.85
N HIS A 206 8.23 0.33 5.05
CA HIS A 206 7.95 1.76 4.87
C HIS A 206 6.45 2.03 4.79
N ILE A 207 6.07 3.31 4.71
CA ILE A 207 4.67 3.77 4.83
C ILE A 207 3.71 3.38 3.71
N GLU A 208 4.21 2.91 2.57
CA GLU A 208 3.32 2.33 1.55
C GLU A 208 3.05 0.84 1.83
N ASN A 209 3.95 0.19 2.56
CA ASN A 209 3.82 -1.20 3.02
C ASN A 209 3.09 -1.30 4.37
N VAL A 210 2.34 -0.26 4.73
CA VAL A 210 1.48 -0.21 5.92
C VAL A 210 0.09 0.25 5.50
N VAL A 211 -0.92 -0.61 5.67
CA VAL A 211 -2.27 -0.41 5.12
C VAL A 211 -3.32 -0.48 6.22
N PHE A 212 -4.35 0.37 6.10
CA PHE A 212 -5.48 0.37 7.03
C PHE A 212 -6.52 -0.70 6.66
N GLY A 213 -6.81 -1.58 7.61
CA GLY A 213 -7.96 -2.48 7.61
C GLY A 213 -9.22 -1.79 8.14
N GLU A 214 -10.17 -2.57 8.67
CA GLU A 214 -11.44 -2.05 9.20
C GLU A 214 -11.34 -1.62 10.69
N LEU A 215 -12.39 -0.93 11.16
CA LEU A 215 -12.61 -0.75 12.60
C LEU A 215 -13.15 -2.06 13.18
N ASP A 216 -12.63 -2.49 14.32
CA ASP A 216 -12.98 -3.81 14.90
C ASP A 216 -13.83 -3.71 16.19
N GLY A 217 -14.16 -2.49 16.61
CA GLY A 217 -14.90 -2.23 17.86
C GLY A 217 -14.14 -2.59 19.13
N SER A 218 -12.83 -2.81 19.06
CA SER A 218 -11.96 -3.17 20.18
C SER A 218 -10.84 -2.13 20.35
N GLU A 219 -9.56 -2.53 20.29
CA GLU A 219 -8.41 -1.61 20.30
C GLU A 219 -8.41 -0.65 19.11
N HIS A 220 -9.06 -1.04 18.01
CA HIS A 220 -9.15 -0.29 16.76
C HIS A 220 -10.54 0.35 16.58
N ASP A 221 -11.12 0.84 17.67
CA ASP A 221 -12.42 1.52 17.67
C ASP A 221 -12.35 2.98 17.20
N LEU A 222 -11.25 3.67 17.48
CA LEU A 222 -10.99 5.06 17.12
C LEU A 222 -10.21 5.19 15.82
N VAL A 223 -9.25 4.29 15.60
CA VAL A 223 -8.36 4.25 14.45
C VAL A 223 -8.41 2.83 13.90
N PRO A 224 -8.67 2.64 12.59
CA PRO A 224 -8.69 1.30 12.00
C PRO A 224 -7.37 0.57 12.21
N ILE A 225 -7.43 -0.76 12.25
CA ILE A 225 -6.22 -1.57 12.41
C ILE A 225 -5.25 -1.27 11.28
N LEU A 226 -3.97 -1.14 11.59
CA LEU A 226 -2.93 -1.09 10.55
C LEU A 226 -2.28 -2.44 10.45
N LYS A 227 -2.07 -2.87 9.20
CA LYS A 227 -1.38 -4.10 8.89
C LYS A 227 -0.15 -3.81 8.03
N VAL A 228 0.92 -4.55 8.30
CA VAL A 228 2.11 -4.57 7.47
C VAL A 228 1.89 -5.54 6.31
N ILE A 229 2.29 -5.13 5.11
CA ILE A 229 2.13 -5.87 3.85
C ILE A 229 3.46 -5.96 3.10
N ASP A 230 3.49 -6.72 1.99
CA ASP A 230 4.60 -6.80 1.04
C ASP A 230 5.90 -7.38 1.63
N PHE A 231 5.85 -8.69 1.90
CA PHE A 231 6.98 -9.46 2.42
C PHE A 231 7.89 -10.03 1.32
N GLY A 232 7.85 -9.48 0.09
CA GLY A 232 8.62 -10.00 -1.04
C GLY A 232 10.14 -9.90 -0.82
N CYS A 233 10.59 -8.95 0.00
CA CYS A 233 11.99 -8.76 0.37
C CYS A 233 12.34 -9.33 1.75
N ALA A 234 11.44 -10.09 2.38
CA ALA A 234 11.64 -10.51 3.77
C ALA A 234 12.77 -11.54 3.91
N ASP A 235 13.75 -11.23 4.77
CA ASP A 235 14.84 -12.16 5.09
C ASP A 235 14.45 -13.07 6.26
N ARG A 236 14.86 -14.33 6.17
CA ARG A 236 14.65 -15.33 7.22
C ARG A 236 15.96 -16.03 7.54
N TYR A 237 16.27 -16.11 8.83
CA TYR A 237 17.52 -16.68 9.31
C TYR A 237 17.28 -17.96 10.14
N ASP A 238 17.88 -19.08 9.74
CA ASP A 238 17.97 -20.28 10.58
C ASP A 238 19.24 -20.19 11.43
N LEU A 239 19.11 -19.88 12.71
CA LEU A 239 20.26 -19.77 13.61
C LEU A 239 20.96 -21.09 13.91
N LYS A 240 20.44 -22.23 13.42
CA LYS A 240 21.19 -23.50 13.41
C LYS A 240 22.29 -23.50 12.36
N ASP A 241 22.16 -22.66 11.32
CA ASP A 241 23.21 -22.40 10.36
C ASP A 241 24.17 -21.33 10.92
N GLU A 242 25.43 -21.71 11.11
CA GLU A 242 26.45 -20.83 11.70
C GLU A 242 26.79 -19.61 10.83
N GLN A 243 26.59 -19.69 9.51
CA GLN A 243 26.80 -18.56 8.62
C GLN A 243 25.63 -17.57 8.74
N GLN A 244 24.39 -18.07 8.68
CA GLN A 244 23.20 -17.23 8.85
C GLN A 244 23.12 -16.64 10.26
N LYS A 245 23.57 -17.37 11.28
CA LYS A 245 23.67 -16.86 12.65
C LYS A 245 24.64 -15.69 12.75
N LYS A 246 25.83 -15.78 12.14
CA LYS A 246 26.79 -14.66 12.11
C LYS A 246 26.22 -13.46 11.38
N GLU A 247 25.52 -13.70 10.28
CA GLU A 247 24.84 -12.65 9.54
C GLU A 247 23.75 -11.99 10.38
N TYR A 248 22.85 -12.76 10.98
CA TYR A 248 21.82 -12.30 11.91
C TYR A 248 22.40 -11.46 13.07
N GLU A 249 23.45 -11.95 13.73
CA GLU A 249 24.12 -11.25 14.85
C GLU A 249 24.81 -9.95 14.38
N SER A 250 25.32 -9.94 13.14
CA SER A 250 25.96 -8.77 12.54
C SER A 250 24.97 -7.69 12.12
N LEU A 251 23.85 -8.10 11.50
CA LEU A 251 22.77 -7.23 11.03
C LEU A 251 21.82 -6.80 12.14
N LYS A 252 21.77 -7.55 13.25
CA LYS A 252 20.93 -7.28 14.42
C LYS A 252 19.46 -7.13 14.02
N ILE A 253 18.91 -8.13 13.34
CA ILE A 253 17.61 -8.07 12.65
C ILE A 253 16.44 -7.52 13.46
N ASP A 254 16.32 -7.85 14.76
CA ASP A 254 15.29 -7.26 15.62
C ASP A 254 15.42 -5.72 15.69
N HIS A 255 16.66 -5.23 15.70
CA HIS A 255 17.00 -3.81 15.63
C HIS A 255 16.77 -3.24 14.23
N THR A 256 16.91 -4.02 13.16
CA THR A 256 16.55 -3.58 11.79
C THR A 256 15.06 -3.34 11.65
N ASN A 257 14.20 -4.22 12.18
CA ASN A 257 12.75 -3.99 12.20
C ASN A 257 12.38 -2.78 13.08
N VAL A 258 13.00 -2.64 14.26
CA VAL A 258 12.79 -1.47 15.14
C VAL A 258 13.25 -0.16 14.48
N PHE A 259 14.41 -0.19 13.82
CA PHE A 259 14.94 0.93 13.07
C PHE A 259 14.05 1.27 11.87
N SER A 260 13.58 0.27 11.11
CA SER A 260 12.70 0.44 9.95
C SER A 260 11.33 0.99 10.35
N MET A 261 10.78 0.55 11.49
CA MET A 261 9.59 1.16 12.09
C MET A 261 9.83 2.61 12.48
N GLY A 262 10.98 2.95 13.06
CA GLY A 262 11.39 4.34 13.26
C GLY A 262 11.56 5.10 11.94
N CYS A 263 12.05 4.40 10.91
CA CYS A 263 12.26 4.86 9.55
C CYS A 263 11.04 4.77 8.65
N CYS A 264 9.85 4.44 9.16
CA CYS A 264 8.56 4.89 8.62
C CYS A 264 8.49 6.43 8.80
N LYS A 265 9.51 7.06 8.20
CA LYS A 265 10.12 8.38 8.39
C LYS A 265 9.15 9.47 8.01
N THR A 266 7.99 9.13 7.47
CA THR A 266 6.94 10.04 7.04
C THR A 266 5.87 10.26 8.10
N PHE A 267 5.76 9.44 9.14
CA PHE A 267 5.14 9.94 10.39
C PHE A 267 5.93 11.11 10.94
N ALA A 268 7.25 11.04 10.76
CA ALA A 268 8.19 12.00 11.24
C ALA A 268 8.65 13.02 10.18
N GLY A 269 8.22 12.93 8.93
CA GLY A 269 8.42 13.98 7.93
C GLY A 269 7.58 15.23 8.26
N ALA A 270 6.52 15.05 9.07
CA ALA A 270 5.82 16.12 9.76
C ALA A 270 6.49 16.53 11.10
N LEU A 271 7.54 15.83 11.54
CA LEU A 271 8.22 15.98 12.83
C LEU A 271 9.68 16.43 12.72
N PHE A 272 10.35 16.17 11.60
CA PHE A 272 11.74 16.50 11.27
C PHE A 272 11.74 17.47 10.07
N GLU A 273 12.58 18.50 10.12
CA GLU A 273 12.87 19.29 8.92
C GLU A 273 13.56 18.40 7.87
N LYS A 274 13.28 18.65 6.59
CA LYS A 274 13.90 17.93 5.47
C LYS A 274 15.43 17.98 5.61
N GLY A 275 16.07 16.84 5.88
CA GLY A 275 17.51 16.73 6.09
C GLY A 275 18.00 16.86 7.54
N SER A 276 17.10 16.93 8.52
CA SER A 276 17.43 16.99 9.96
C SER A 276 17.15 15.67 10.67
N SER A 277 18.06 15.29 11.59
CA SER A 277 17.87 14.21 12.57
C SER A 277 17.29 14.71 13.89
N GLN A 278 16.82 15.96 13.97
CA GLN A 278 16.18 16.55 15.14
C GLN A 278 14.68 16.71 14.96
N ILE A 279 13.91 16.21 15.94
CA ILE A 279 12.47 16.38 16.00
C ILE A 279 12.19 17.86 16.31
N THR A 280 11.68 18.60 15.33
CA THR A 280 11.41 20.04 15.41
C THR A 280 9.95 20.37 15.67
N ASN A 281 9.01 19.42 15.52
CA ASN A 281 7.58 19.72 15.69
C ASN A 281 7.22 19.91 17.18
N PRO A 282 6.95 21.16 17.63
CA PRO A 282 6.67 21.45 19.04
C PRO A 282 5.31 20.92 19.51
N LYS A 283 4.45 20.48 18.60
CA LYS A 283 3.16 19.88 18.91
C LYS A 283 3.24 18.36 19.09
N LEU A 284 4.38 17.73 18.83
CA LEU A 284 4.55 16.32 19.11
C LEU A 284 4.57 16.07 20.62
N ASP A 285 3.93 14.99 21.03
CA ASP A 285 4.05 14.44 22.36
C ASP A 285 5.53 14.10 22.67
N SER A 286 6.06 14.63 23.77
CA SER A 286 7.48 14.51 24.10
C SER A 286 7.92 13.05 24.28
N ASP A 287 7.07 12.21 24.84
CA ASP A 287 7.41 10.80 25.03
C ASP A 287 7.36 10.03 23.71
N LEU A 288 6.47 10.44 22.79
CA LEU A 288 6.44 9.88 21.44
C LEU A 288 7.71 10.26 20.69
N ALA A 289 8.13 11.52 20.83
CA ALA A 289 9.36 12.03 20.26
C ALA A 289 10.57 11.20 20.72
N VAL A 290 10.67 10.96 22.04
CA VAL A 290 11.73 10.15 22.63
C VAL A 290 11.67 8.70 22.14
N LEU A 291 10.47 8.10 22.06
CA LEU A 291 10.31 6.74 21.56
C LEU A 291 10.81 6.62 20.11
N VAL A 292 10.37 7.52 19.21
CA VAL A 292 10.79 7.55 17.81
C VAL A 292 12.30 7.77 17.69
N ALA A 293 12.84 8.75 18.41
CA ALA A 293 14.28 9.04 18.41
C ALA A 293 15.11 7.83 18.87
N ARG A 294 14.62 7.07 19.86
CA ARG A 294 15.30 5.85 20.31
C ARG A 294 15.22 4.73 19.28
N CYS A 295 14.12 4.59 18.54
CA CYS A 295 14.03 3.62 17.44
C CYS A 295 15.02 3.96 16.32
N LEU A 296 15.23 5.24 16.06
CA LEU A 296 16.16 5.77 15.05
C LEU A 296 17.63 5.80 15.51
N SER A 297 17.95 5.29 16.71
CA SER A 297 19.31 5.34 17.22
C SER A 297 20.21 4.37 16.46
N ASP A 298 21.37 4.86 16.00
CA ASP A 298 22.45 4.02 15.45
C ASP A 298 23.06 3.11 16.53
N GLU A 299 22.93 3.49 17.80
CA GLU A 299 23.36 2.68 18.93
C GLU A 299 22.28 1.69 19.33
N VAL A 300 22.52 0.42 19.00
CA VAL A 300 21.65 -0.72 19.34
C VAL A 300 21.30 -0.81 20.83
N ALA A 301 22.22 -0.44 21.73
CA ALA A 301 21.96 -0.44 23.17
C ALA A 301 20.94 0.64 23.60
N THR A 302 20.78 1.68 22.79
CA THR A 302 19.86 2.79 23.02
C THR A 302 18.46 2.49 22.47
N GLN A 303 18.40 1.64 21.43
CA GLN A 303 17.13 1.19 20.86
C GLN A 303 16.28 0.45 21.91
N PRO A 304 14.97 0.71 21.94
CA PRO A 304 14.09 0.07 22.90
C PRO A 304 13.77 -1.35 22.43
N ASN A 305 13.67 -2.31 23.37
CA ASN A 305 13.19 -3.64 23.04
C ASN A 305 11.67 -3.64 22.80
N LEU A 306 11.20 -4.49 21.89
CA LEU A 306 9.79 -4.55 21.45
C LEU A 306 8.81 -4.76 22.61
N ARG A 307 9.18 -5.56 23.62
CA ARG A 307 8.34 -5.77 24.82
C ARG A 307 8.07 -4.48 25.59
N ASN A 308 9.13 -3.74 25.90
CA ASN A 308 9.02 -2.49 26.65
C ASN A 308 8.30 -1.42 25.81
N MET A 309 8.51 -1.41 24.49
CA MET A 309 7.77 -0.55 23.59
C MET A 309 6.28 -0.85 23.62
N ALA A 310 5.87 -2.11 23.51
CA ALA A 310 4.47 -2.50 23.53
C ALA A 310 3.79 -2.11 24.84
N ILE A 311 4.42 -2.40 25.98
CA ILE A 311 3.90 -2.04 27.31
C ILE A 311 3.80 -0.51 27.47
N GLY A 312 4.86 0.21 27.10
CA GLY A 312 4.91 1.67 27.20
C GLY A 312 3.88 2.34 26.31
N THR A 313 3.74 1.88 25.07
CA THR A 313 2.81 2.40 24.06
C THR A 313 1.35 2.09 24.42
N ALA A 314 1.05 0.88 24.89
CA ALA A 314 -0.29 0.54 25.36
C ALA A 314 -0.68 1.35 26.62
N THR A 315 0.27 1.55 27.54
CA THR A 315 0.05 2.40 28.72
C THR A 315 -0.21 3.84 28.32
N ALA A 316 0.60 4.36 27.40
CA ALA A 316 0.45 5.66 26.76
C ALA A 316 -0.96 5.85 26.17
N ILE A 317 -1.44 4.94 25.33
CA ILE A 317 -2.77 5.03 24.73
C ILE A 317 -3.87 5.09 25.79
N ARG A 318 -3.73 4.31 26.88
CA ARG A 318 -4.71 4.29 27.96
C ARG A 318 -4.77 5.60 28.75
N VAL A 319 -3.64 6.27 28.95
CA VAL A 319 -3.56 7.49 29.79
C VAL A 319 -3.64 8.79 28.98
N ARG A 320 -3.23 8.76 27.71
CA ARG A 320 -3.25 9.93 26.82
C ARG A 320 -4.60 10.05 26.11
N THR A 321 -5.64 10.24 26.92
CA THR A 321 -7.00 10.54 26.47
C THR A 321 -7.11 11.99 25.97
N GLU A 322 -8.27 12.41 25.48
CA GLU A 322 -8.52 13.82 25.15
C GLU A 322 -8.22 14.77 26.32
N ALA A 323 -8.46 14.33 27.56
CA ALA A 323 -8.19 15.11 28.77
C ALA A 323 -6.68 15.29 29.04
N HIS A 324 -5.82 14.44 28.49
CA HIS A 324 -4.37 14.61 28.57
C HIS A 324 -3.90 15.76 27.67
N TYR A 325 -4.51 15.93 26.50
CA TYR A 325 -4.15 16.95 25.53
C TYR A 325 -5.01 18.22 25.66
N VAL A 326 -5.04 18.79 26.86
CA VAL A 326 -5.81 20.02 27.14
C VAL A 326 -5.39 21.14 26.20
N GLY A 327 -6.38 21.81 25.60
CA GLY A 327 -6.16 22.91 24.66
C GLY A 327 -5.83 22.48 23.24
N ARG A 328 -5.93 21.18 22.93
CA ARG A 328 -5.76 20.63 21.58
C ARG A 328 -7.08 20.03 21.07
N PRO A 329 -7.97 20.83 20.45
CA PRO A 329 -9.26 20.35 19.99
C PRO A 329 -9.16 19.22 18.95
N GLU A 330 -8.03 19.12 18.24
CA GLU A 330 -7.73 18.05 17.28
C GLU A 330 -7.53 16.66 17.92
N GLU A 331 -7.33 16.58 19.24
CA GLU A 331 -7.07 15.33 19.97
C GLU A 331 -8.33 14.69 20.57
N THR A 332 -9.52 15.27 20.36
CA THR A 332 -10.78 14.67 20.81
C THR A 332 -11.16 13.47 19.95
N ASP A 333 -11.94 12.53 20.51
CA ASP A 333 -12.42 11.37 19.75
C ASP A 333 -13.22 11.80 18.51
N GLU A 334 -14.09 12.80 18.68
CA GLU A 334 -14.91 13.34 17.58
C GLU A 334 -14.05 13.97 16.49
N SER A 335 -13.06 14.80 16.85
CA SER A 335 -12.15 15.41 15.87
C SER A 335 -11.35 14.36 15.10
N ILE A 336 -10.85 13.32 15.77
CA ILE A 336 -10.11 12.24 15.12
C ILE A 336 -11.01 11.45 14.18
N ARG A 337 -12.25 11.14 14.59
CA ARG A 337 -13.24 10.45 13.74
C ARG A 337 -13.61 11.28 12.52
N GLN A 338 -13.86 12.58 12.70
CA GLN A 338 -14.15 13.49 11.59
C GLN A 338 -12.96 13.62 10.63
N LEU A 339 -11.75 13.69 11.16
CA LEU A 339 -10.52 13.72 10.37
C LEU A 339 -10.43 12.47 9.51
N LEU A 340 -10.43 11.27 10.13
CA LEU A 340 -10.34 9.99 9.43
C LEU A 340 -11.46 9.81 8.43
N LYS A 341 -12.71 10.13 8.78
CA LYS A 341 -13.83 10.13 7.82
C LYS A 341 -13.52 10.98 6.60
N ALA A 342 -13.00 12.18 6.79
CA ALA A 342 -12.78 13.10 5.70
C ALA A 342 -11.56 12.76 4.81
N VAL A 343 -10.55 12.04 5.32
CA VAL A 343 -9.31 11.73 4.57
C VAL A 343 -9.16 10.25 4.20
N MET A 344 -9.93 9.36 4.82
CA MET A 344 -9.86 7.91 4.62
C MET A 344 -11.16 7.38 4.03
N PHE A 345 -12.28 7.50 4.74
CA PHE A 345 -13.54 6.84 4.37
C PHE A 345 -14.31 7.54 3.24
N ASP A 346 -14.44 8.86 3.29
CA ASP A 346 -15.18 9.63 2.28
C ASP A 346 -14.30 10.03 1.09
N ALA A 347 -12.98 9.83 1.19
CA ALA A 347 -12.03 10.41 0.25
C ALA A 347 -12.05 9.74 -1.13
N GLU A 348 -12.41 8.45 -1.22
CA GLU A 348 -12.54 7.76 -2.51
C GLU A 348 -13.83 8.12 -3.27
N THR A 349 -14.88 8.54 -2.56
CA THR A 349 -16.16 8.91 -3.18
C THR A 349 -16.11 10.21 -3.99
N LYS A 350 -15.08 11.04 -3.79
CA LYS A 350 -14.91 12.34 -4.46
C LYS A 350 -13.93 12.33 -5.64
N GLU A 351 -13.17 11.24 -5.82
CA GLU A 351 -12.19 11.11 -6.90
C GLU A 351 -12.81 10.61 -8.23
N VAL A 352 -14.13 10.31 -8.27
CA VAL A 352 -14.83 10.00 -9.52
C VAL A 352 -15.37 11.27 -10.17
N LYS A 353 -14.52 11.93 -10.97
CA LYS A 353 -15.01 12.65 -12.15
C LYS A 353 -14.46 11.93 -13.39
N PRO A 354 -15.31 11.29 -14.21
CA PRO A 354 -14.86 10.93 -15.55
C PRO A 354 -14.47 12.21 -16.27
N ALA A 355 -13.30 12.19 -16.92
CA ALA A 355 -12.87 13.25 -17.80
C ALA A 355 -14.00 13.51 -18.81
N THR A 356 -14.56 14.69 -18.72
CA THR A 356 -15.56 15.23 -19.64
C THR A 356 -14.99 15.24 -21.04
N GLU A 357 -15.80 14.76 -21.99
CA GLU A 357 -15.79 15.20 -23.39
C GLU A 357 -15.51 16.72 -23.43
N GLU A 358 -14.34 17.10 -23.96
CA GLU A 358 -14.07 18.49 -24.31
C GLU A 358 -14.91 18.84 -25.54
N ALA A 359 -16.10 19.37 -25.29
CA ALA A 359 -16.77 20.25 -26.23
C ALA A 359 -15.91 21.51 -26.41
N LYS A 360 -15.27 21.64 -27.58
CA LYS A 360 -14.62 22.88 -28.03
C LYS A 360 -15.63 24.03 -28.05
N PRO A 361 -15.32 25.19 -27.45
CA PRO A 361 -16.05 26.42 -27.74
C PRO A 361 -15.44 27.07 -29.00
N GLU A 362 -16.26 27.22 -30.05
CA GLU A 362 -15.98 28.11 -31.18
C GLU A 362 -16.35 29.55 -30.81
N THR A 363 -15.34 30.39 -30.67
CA THR A 363 -15.34 31.87 -30.84
C THR A 363 -13.87 32.21 -31.09
N GLU A 364 -13.43 33.03 -32.04
CA GLU A 364 -13.87 34.33 -32.55
C GLU A 364 -12.82 34.63 -33.67
N GLU A 365 -13.06 35.30 -34.78
CA GLU A 365 -13.14 36.76 -34.91
C GLU A 365 -13.35 37.11 -36.40
N ALA A 366 -14.26 38.05 -36.63
CA ALA A 366 -14.40 38.75 -37.90
C ALA A 366 -13.37 39.88 -38.02
N LYS A 367 -12.80 40.09 -39.22
CA LYS A 367 -12.21 41.37 -39.64
C LYS A 367 -12.56 41.70 -41.10
N PRO A 368 -12.58 42.99 -41.46
CA PRO A 368 -13.49 43.52 -42.48
C PRO A 368 -12.88 43.73 -43.86
N GLU A 369 -13.82 43.80 -44.81
CA GLU A 369 -13.86 44.38 -46.16
C GLU A 369 -12.60 44.99 -46.80
N SER A 370 -12.33 44.55 -48.03
CA SER A 370 -11.94 45.44 -49.13
C SER A 370 -12.56 44.98 -50.44
N GLU A 371 -13.19 45.93 -51.13
CA GLU A 371 -13.80 45.88 -52.46
C GLU A 371 -12.87 45.30 -53.54
N GLU A 372 -13.41 44.53 -54.50
CA GLU A 372 -13.45 44.91 -55.92
C GLU A 372 -13.97 43.78 -56.84
N VAL A 373 -14.98 44.16 -57.65
CA VAL A 373 -15.18 43.80 -59.08
C VAL A 373 -15.60 42.35 -59.45
N ASN A 374 -16.89 42.24 -59.79
CA ASN A 374 -17.50 41.26 -60.71
C ASN A 374 -17.01 41.50 -62.16
N PRO A 375 -16.99 40.52 -63.11
CA PRO A 375 -18.25 39.92 -63.57
C PRO A 375 -18.20 38.50 -64.22
N ALA A 376 -19.42 38.00 -64.51
CA ALA A 376 -19.82 37.02 -65.54
C ALA A 376 -19.54 35.53 -65.24
N SER A 377 -20.38 34.55 -65.61
CA SER A 377 -21.67 34.46 -66.31
C SER A 377 -22.04 32.96 -66.36
N ASP A 378 -23.35 32.65 -66.41
CA ASP A 378 -23.98 31.41 -66.91
C ASP A 378 -23.60 30.08 -66.21
N THR A 379 -24.50 29.14 -65.87
CA THR A 379 -25.64 28.65 -66.65
C THR A 379 -26.57 27.80 -65.77
N VAL A 380 -27.87 28.13 -65.86
CA VAL A 380 -29.10 27.31 -65.81
C VAL A 380 -28.95 25.78 -65.95
N MET A 381 -29.72 25.03 -65.13
CA MET A 381 -30.65 23.90 -65.44
C MET A 381 -30.82 23.02 -64.17
N ALA A 382 -31.95 23.11 -63.45
CA ALA A 382 -33.22 22.40 -63.66
C ALA A 382 -33.09 20.88 -63.38
N ASP A 383 -33.68 20.43 -62.26
CA ASP A 383 -34.89 19.57 -62.23
C ASP A 383 -34.47 18.08 -62.19
N SER A 384 -35.11 17.13 -61.49
CA SER A 384 -36.39 17.05 -60.78
C SER A 384 -36.47 15.67 -60.08
N GLU A 385 -37.47 15.54 -59.20
CA GLU A 385 -38.20 14.29 -58.83
C GLU A 385 -37.50 13.27 -57.92
N GLN A 386 -37.96 13.09 -56.66
CA GLN A 386 -39.18 12.41 -56.20
C GLN A 386 -39.25 10.92 -56.54
N GLY A 387 -39.45 10.08 -55.51
CA GLY A 387 -39.93 8.71 -55.72
C GLY A 387 -39.67 7.74 -54.57
N ASP A 388 -40.50 7.81 -53.53
CA ASP A 388 -40.80 6.72 -52.59
C ASP A 388 -41.13 5.40 -53.31
N GLY A 389 -40.88 4.26 -52.65
CA GLY A 389 -41.51 3.00 -53.10
C GLY A 389 -41.03 1.72 -52.44
N LEU A 390 -41.73 1.30 -51.39
CA LEU A 390 -41.68 -0.02 -50.75
C LEU A 390 -41.75 -1.21 -51.74
N GLY A 391 -41.12 -2.33 -51.37
CA GLY A 391 -41.40 -3.63 -52.00
C GLY A 391 -40.74 -4.83 -51.33
N LYS A 392 -41.45 -5.47 -50.40
CA LYS A 392 -41.16 -6.81 -49.85
C LYS A 392 -41.07 -7.87 -50.96
N SER A 393 -40.19 -8.87 -50.85
CA SER A 393 -40.57 -10.28 -50.64
C SER A 393 -39.45 -11.27 -50.99
N LYS A 394 -39.38 -12.31 -50.13
CA LYS A 394 -38.71 -13.62 -50.23
C LYS A 394 -37.23 -13.71 -49.90
#